data_AF-A0A077WF61-F1
#
_entry.id   AF-A0A077WF61-F1
#
_cell.length_a   1.000
_cell.length_b   1.000
_cell.length_c   1.000
_cell.angle_alpha   90.00
_cell.angle_beta   90.00
_cell.angle_gamma   90.00
#
_symmetry.space_group_name_H-M   'P 1'
#
loop_
_entity.id
_entity.type
_entity.pdbx_description
1 polymer ?
#
loop_
_entity_poly.entity_id
_entity_poly.type
_entity_poly.pdbx_seq_one_letter_code
_entity_poly.pdbx_strand_id
1 'polypeptide(L)'
;MKLDMPVNVPDNMPHLSSVKAWFHIGQAVLTILVICVIAPVIATEIKFYGGSQAAPNWTLFVAILTCWIPGLLVYFPWAYDRQNKFKRIAKFCMKPRTSLIFTAQGSFLWAAAGIAMTVHANKPEHCTLDSSRADSDDAYASAWPAQCNCAKAAAAFSWFLLLLWLATLACSIILFWNEKQLAHKNLKEFRQHEQEAYDEEQATEPLQSPADKHEIPPMGNIPIDSVQQPLYAPSTSPPPPPAAVHGGYYHHAITPEPPMTSFSPEPPFIPPQPTATPAFNTMPQPYYHHQQPYP
;
A
#
# COMPACT_ATOMS: atom_id res chain seq x y z
N MET A 1 -29.19 -10.98 7.04
CA MET A 1 -28.39 -10.03 7.84
C MET A 1 -27.66 -9.14 6.84
N LYS A 2 -28.16 -7.92 6.60
CA LYS A 2 -27.41 -6.90 5.84
C LYS A 2 -26.37 -6.36 6.81
N LEU A 3 -25.10 -6.71 6.62
CA LEU A 3 -24.05 -5.97 7.31
C LEU A 3 -24.01 -4.61 6.62
N ASP A 4 -24.43 -3.56 7.33
CA ASP A 4 -24.16 -2.19 6.94
C ASP A 4 -22.64 -2.00 6.93
N MET A 5 -22.07 -2.19 5.76
CA MET A 5 -20.66 -2.04 5.51
C MET A 5 -20.39 -0.53 5.49
N PRO A 6 -19.61 0.04 6.40
CA PRO A 6 -19.36 1.48 6.48
C PRO A 6 -18.43 1.99 5.36
N VAL A 7 -18.26 1.21 4.29
CA VAL A 7 -17.67 1.70 3.05
C VAL A 7 -18.86 2.16 2.21
N ASN A 8 -19.24 3.43 2.41
CA ASN A 8 -20.22 4.12 1.59
C ASN A 8 -19.65 4.23 0.16
N VAL A 9 -19.71 3.13 -0.60
CA VAL A 9 -19.57 3.20 -2.05
C VAL A 9 -20.76 4.04 -2.48
N PRO A 10 -20.55 5.20 -3.12
CA PRO A 10 -21.67 6.03 -3.56
C PRO A 10 -22.63 5.17 -4.37
N ASP A 11 -23.92 5.15 -3.99
CA ASP A 11 -24.94 4.33 -4.66
C ASP A 11 -24.99 4.54 -6.19
N ASN A 12 -24.46 5.68 -6.65
CA ASN A 12 -24.33 6.04 -8.05
C ASN A 12 -23.23 5.29 -8.85
N MET A 13 -22.38 4.44 -8.26
CA MET A 13 -21.29 3.76 -9.01
C MET A 13 -21.00 2.29 -8.58
N PRO A 14 -22.00 1.38 -8.57
CA PRO A 14 -21.76 -0.04 -8.27
C PRO A 14 -20.84 -0.74 -9.28
N HIS A 15 -20.75 -0.23 -10.52
CA HIS A 15 -19.89 -0.81 -11.55
C HIS A 15 -18.40 -0.62 -11.28
N LEU A 16 -18.00 0.43 -10.54
CA LEU A 16 -16.58 0.78 -10.38
C LEU A 16 -15.82 -0.25 -9.54
N SER A 17 -16.45 -0.82 -8.52
CA SER A 17 -15.87 -1.89 -7.69
C SER A 17 -15.66 -3.17 -8.50
N SER A 18 -16.62 -3.51 -9.37
CA SER A 18 -16.54 -4.67 -10.26
C SER A 18 -15.43 -4.50 -11.31
N VAL A 19 -15.35 -3.33 -11.95
CA VAL A 19 -14.29 -3.02 -12.92
C VAL A 19 -12.90 -3.09 -12.27
N LYS A 20 -12.74 -2.57 -11.04
CA LYS A 20 -11.50 -2.66 -10.28
C LYS A 20 -11.09 -4.12 -10.01
N ALA A 21 -12.07 -4.98 -9.66
CA ALA A 21 -11.81 -6.41 -9.46
C ALA A 21 -11.33 -7.08 -10.75
N TRP A 22 -11.96 -6.79 -11.90
CA TRP A 22 -11.51 -7.28 -13.19
C TRP A 22 -10.10 -6.84 -13.56
N PHE A 23 -9.72 -5.59 -13.27
CA PHE A 23 -8.34 -5.13 -13.48
C PHE A 23 -7.35 -5.91 -12.61
N HIS A 24 -7.67 -6.18 -11.34
CA HIS A 24 -6.81 -6.99 -10.47
C HIS A 24 -6.68 -8.44 -10.95
N ILE A 25 -7.75 -9.05 -11.47
CA ILE A 25 -7.70 -10.39 -12.08
C ILE A 25 -6.80 -10.35 -13.33
N GLY A 26 -6.96 -9.35 -14.19
CA GLY A 26 -6.12 -9.13 -15.36
C GLY A 26 -4.64 -8.95 -15.00
N GLN A 27 -4.35 -8.20 -13.93
CA GLN A 27 -3.00 -8.04 -13.39
C GLN A 27 -2.39 -9.39 -12.96
N ALA A 28 -3.14 -10.22 -12.24
CA ALA A 28 -2.65 -11.52 -11.78
C ALA A 28 -2.35 -12.46 -12.97
N VAL A 29 -3.27 -12.57 -13.93
CA VAL A 29 -3.09 -13.40 -15.14
C VAL A 29 -1.88 -12.92 -15.94
N LEU A 30 -1.78 -11.61 -16.20
CA LEU A 30 -0.68 -11.07 -17.00
C LEU A 30 0.67 -11.16 -16.27
N THR A 31 0.69 -11.06 -14.93
CA THR A 31 1.91 -11.30 -14.14
C THR A 31 2.40 -12.74 -14.29
N ILE A 32 1.49 -13.72 -14.24
CA ILE A 32 1.84 -15.13 -14.47
C ILE A 32 2.39 -15.31 -15.89
N LEU A 33 1.76 -14.70 -16.90
CA LEU A 33 2.26 -14.73 -18.28
C LEU A 33 3.68 -14.14 -18.40
N VAL A 34 3.95 -13.02 -17.73
CA VAL A 34 5.29 -12.42 -17.68
C VAL A 34 6.31 -13.40 -17.07
N ILE A 35 5.98 -14.08 -15.97
CA ILE A 35 6.85 -15.11 -15.37
C ILE A 35 7.12 -16.23 -16.38
N CYS A 36 6.09 -16.72 -17.07
CA CYS A 36 6.21 -17.78 -18.06
C CYS A 36 7.10 -17.41 -19.25
N VAL A 37 7.12 -16.15 -19.69
CA VAL A 37 8.00 -15.72 -20.79
C VAL A 37 9.40 -15.33 -20.34
N ILE A 38 9.59 -14.92 -19.09
CA ILE A 38 10.92 -14.55 -18.55
C ILE A 38 11.71 -15.78 -18.10
N ALA A 39 11.04 -16.79 -17.55
CA ALA A 39 11.68 -18.03 -17.14
C ALA A 39 12.55 -18.67 -18.24
N PRO A 40 12.07 -18.85 -19.50
CA PRO A 40 12.92 -19.39 -20.57
C PRO A 40 14.06 -18.45 -20.94
N VAL A 41 13.89 -17.12 -20.90
CA VAL A 41 14.97 -16.15 -21.14
C VAL A 41 16.12 -16.36 -20.15
N ILE A 42 15.80 -16.39 -18.86
CA ILE A 42 16.78 -16.62 -17.79
C ILE A 42 17.45 -17.99 -17.95
N ALA A 43 16.68 -19.04 -18.24
CA ALA A 43 17.21 -20.39 -18.41
C ALA A 43 18.21 -20.47 -19.58
N THR A 44 17.90 -19.84 -20.72
CA THR A 44 18.81 -19.78 -21.86
C THR A 44 20.08 -18.98 -21.57
N GLU A 45 19.97 -17.84 -20.88
CA GLU A 45 21.14 -17.03 -20.51
C GLU A 45 22.05 -17.78 -19.54
N ILE A 46 21.49 -18.45 -18.53
CA ILE A 46 22.28 -19.28 -17.60
C ILE A 46 22.98 -20.40 -18.35
N LYS A 47 22.29 -21.09 -19.27
CA LYS A 47 22.86 -22.21 -20.03
C LYS A 47 24.06 -21.79 -20.87
N PHE A 48 24.01 -20.65 -21.54
CA PHE A 48 25.03 -20.26 -22.52
C PHE A 48 26.03 -19.21 -22.03
N TYR A 49 25.62 -18.29 -21.16
CA TYR A 49 26.50 -17.26 -20.59
C TYR A 49 26.98 -17.56 -19.17
N GLY A 50 26.51 -18.64 -18.54
CA GLY A 50 26.85 -18.97 -17.16
C GLY A 50 26.16 -18.07 -16.12
N GLY A 51 25.28 -17.16 -16.56
CA GLY A 51 24.53 -16.25 -15.70
C GLY A 51 23.46 -15.49 -16.49
N SER A 52 22.45 -14.99 -15.79
CA SER A 52 21.40 -14.17 -16.39
C SER A 52 21.65 -12.67 -16.22
N GLN A 53 21.22 -11.91 -17.22
CA GLN A 53 21.34 -10.45 -17.25
C GLN A 53 20.46 -9.79 -16.18
N ALA A 54 20.82 -8.56 -15.80
CA ALA A 54 20.13 -7.83 -14.74
C ALA A 54 18.64 -7.55 -15.06
N ALA A 55 18.28 -7.34 -16.33
CA ALA A 55 16.92 -6.96 -16.71
C ALA A 55 15.88 -8.09 -16.57
N PRO A 56 16.10 -9.32 -17.09
CA PRO A 56 15.23 -10.46 -16.82
C PRO A 56 15.13 -10.77 -15.33
N ASN A 57 16.26 -10.73 -14.60
CA ASN A 57 16.28 -10.97 -13.15
C ASN A 57 15.49 -9.93 -12.35
N TRP A 58 15.65 -8.64 -12.66
CA TRP A 58 14.89 -7.56 -12.04
C TRP A 58 13.39 -7.72 -12.30
N THR A 59 13.02 -8.05 -13.54
CA THR A 59 11.60 -8.19 -13.90
C THR A 59 10.98 -9.42 -13.26
N LEU A 60 11.72 -10.53 -13.14
CA LEU A 60 11.28 -11.70 -12.38
C LEU A 60 11.06 -11.36 -10.90
N PHE A 61 12.00 -10.61 -10.30
CA PHE A 61 11.86 -10.14 -8.93
C PHE A 61 10.61 -9.28 -8.73
N VAL A 62 10.37 -8.31 -9.63
CA VAL A 62 9.16 -7.48 -9.62
C VAL A 62 7.89 -8.33 -9.79
N ALA A 63 7.91 -9.32 -10.68
CA ALA A 63 6.78 -10.20 -10.91
C ALA A 63 6.44 -11.03 -9.67
N ILE A 64 7.44 -11.63 -9.00
CA ILE A 64 7.24 -12.40 -7.76
C ILE A 64 6.74 -11.48 -6.64
N LEU A 65 7.34 -10.31 -6.48
CA LEU A 65 6.98 -9.34 -5.44
C LEU A 65 5.56 -8.81 -5.64
N THR A 66 5.10 -8.63 -6.88
CA THR A 66 3.77 -8.07 -7.17
C THR A 66 2.69 -9.12 -7.38
N CYS A 67 3.04 -10.41 -7.60
CA CYS A 67 2.09 -11.49 -7.89
C CYS A 67 1.00 -11.65 -6.82
N TRP A 68 1.36 -11.54 -5.55
CA TRP A 68 0.42 -11.75 -4.44
C TRP A 68 -0.45 -10.52 -4.15
N ILE A 69 -0.04 -9.31 -4.53
CA ILE A 69 -0.74 -8.06 -4.18
C ILE A 69 -2.16 -8.00 -4.79
N PRO A 70 -2.38 -8.21 -6.10
CA PRO A 70 -3.73 -8.25 -6.67
C PRO A 70 -4.58 -9.35 -6.04
N GLY A 71 -3.98 -10.51 -5.77
CA GLY A 71 -4.64 -11.62 -5.09
C GLY A 71 -5.19 -11.22 -3.73
N LEU A 72 -4.38 -10.57 -2.89
CA LEU A 72 -4.82 -10.08 -1.58
C LEU A 72 -5.89 -8.97 -1.69
N LEU A 73 -5.76 -8.06 -2.66
CA LEU A 73 -6.71 -6.97 -2.87
C LEU A 73 -8.09 -7.45 -3.35
N VAL A 74 -8.17 -8.60 -4.02
CA VAL A 74 -9.44 -9.24 -4.40
C VAL A 74 -9.95 -10.18 -3.32
N TYR A 75 -9.05 -10.98 -2.74
CA TYR A 75 -9.39 -11.99 -1.75
C TYR A 75 -9.90 -11.40 -0.44
N PHE A 76 -9.26 -10.36 0.11
CA PHE A 76 -9.68 -9.80 1.41
C PHE A 76 -11.08 -9.21 1.40
N PRO A 77 -11.48 -8.41 0.39
CA PRO A 77 -12.87 -7.95 0.29
C PRO A 77 -13.86 -9.10 0.18
N TRP A 78 -13.57 -10.07 -0.68
CA TRP A 78 -14.44 -11.23 -0.88
C TRP A 78 -14.57 -12.10 0.39
N ALA A 79 -13.46 -12.36 1.08
CA ALA A 79 -13.43 -13.15 2.30
C ALA A 79 -14.11 -12.44 3.48
N TYR A 80 -13.99 -11.12 3.55
CA TYR A 80 -14.71 -10.30 4.55
C TYR A 80 -16.22 -10.46 4.40
N ASP A 81 -16.75 -10.29 3.18
CA ASP A 81 -18.18 -10.40 2.89
C ASP A 81 -18.74 -11.80 3.15
N ARG A 82 -18.01 -12.85 2.76
CA ARG A 82 -18.50 -14.22 2.84
C ARG A 82 -18.30 -14.88 4.19
N GLN A 83 -17.16 -14.63 4.84
CA GLN A 83 -16.74 -15.42 6.00
C GLN A 83 -16.71 -14.63 7.31
N ASN A 84 -16.84 -13.29 7.29
CA ASN A 84 -16.68 -12.44 8.49
C ASN A 84 -15.33 -12.62 9.22
N LYS A 85 -14.35 -13.27 8.58
CA LYS A 85 -12.97 -13.50 9.09
C LYS A 85 -12.05 -12.37 8.62
N PHE A 86 -10.90 -12.22 9.27
CA PHE A 86 -9.87 -11.21 8.93
C PHE A 86 -10.31 -9.74 9.00
N LYS A 87 -11.30 -9.39 9.83
CA LYS A 87 -11.86 -8.02 9.94
C LYS A 87 -10.79 -6.92 10.03
N ARG A 88 -9.70 -7.13 10.77
CA ARG A 88 -8.62 -6.14 10.92
C ARG A 88 -7.83 -5.93 9.61
N ILE A 89 -7.45 -7.01 8.93
CA ILE A 89 -6.69 -6.93 7.67
C ILE A 89 -7.59 -6.45 6.53
N ALA A 90 -8.82 -6.97 6.45
CA ALA A 90 -9.81 -6.52 5.47
C ALA A 90 -10.08 -5.01 5.62
N LYS A 91 -10.27 -4.52 6.85
CA LYS A 91 -10.45 -3.07 7.10
C LYS A 91 -9.22 -2.25 6.70
N PHE A 92 -8.01 -2.82 6.77
CA PHE A 92 -6.79 -2.15 6.29
C PHE A 92 -6.72 -2.12 4.76
N CYS A 93 -7.01 -3.23 4.08
CA CYS A 93 -7.00 -3.33 2.62
C CYS A 93 -8.15 -2.56 1.96
N MET A 94 -9.27 -2.37 2.67
CA MET A 94 -10.41 -1.60 2.18
C MET A 94 -10.22 -0.08 2.29
N LYS A 95 -9.26 0.41 3.08
CA LYS A 95 -8.95 1.84 3.11
C LYS A 95 -8.39 2.25 1.75
N PRO A 96 -9.00 3.21 1.02
CA PRO A 96 -8.51 3.61 -0.29
C PRO A 96 -7.07 4.13 -0.27
N ARG A 97 -6.63 4.72 0.86
CA ARG A 97 -5.23 5.13 1.06
C ARG A 97 -4.25 3.97 0.86
N THR A 98 -4.57 2.81 1.41
CA THR A 98 -3.75 1.60 1.30
C THR A 98 -3.73 1.08 -0.15
N SER A 99 -4.90 1.01 -0.80
CA SER A 99 -5.01 0.60 -2.21
C SER A 99 -4.22 1.53 -3.13
N LEU A 100 -4.25 2.85 -2.87
CA LEU A 100 -3.50 3.85 -3.63
C LEU A 100 -1.99 3.63 -3.50
N ILE A 101 -1.47 3.39 -2.30
CA ILE A 101 -0.03 3.15 -2.08
C ILE A 101 0.43 1.91 -2.83
N PHE A 102 -0.27 0.78 -2.69
CA PHE A 102 0.10 -0.46 -3.39
C PHE A 102 0.01 -0.35 -4.91
N THR A 103 -1.00 0.36 -5.43
CA THR A 103 -1.16 0.56 -6.87
C THR A 103 -0.15 1.53 -7.46
N ALA A 104 0.20 2.58 -6.72
CA ALA A 104 1.28 3.49 -7.11
C ALA A 104 2.64 2.79 -7.11
N GLN A 105 2.95 2.04 -6.06
CA GLN A 105 4.19 1.25 -5.97
C GLN A 105 4.26 0.20 -7.08
N GLY A 106 3.18 -0.54 -7.33
CA GLY A 106 3.10 -1.51 -8.43
C GLY A 106 3.33 -0.85 -9.79
N SER A 107 2.71 0.31 -10.05
CA SER A 107 2.91 1.07 -11.28
C SER A 107 4.38 1.47 -11.47
N PHE A 108 5.03 1.97 -10.41
CA PHE A 108 6.44 2.36 -10.46
C PHE A 108 7.36 1.17 -10.75
N LEU A 109 7.16 0.04 -10.05
CA LEU A 109 7.96 -1.17 -10.25
C LEU A 109 7.80 -1.73 -11.68
N TRP A 110 6.58 -1.78 -12.20
CA TRP A 110 6.31 -2.25 -13.55
C TRP A 110 6.78 -1.30 -14.64
N ALA A 111 6.83 0.01 -14.38
CA ALA A 111 7.47 0.96 -15.29
C ALA A 111 8.98 0.70 -15.39
N ALA A 112 9.65 0.53 -14.24
CA ALA A 112 11.08 0.19 -14.22
C ALA A 112 11.37 -1.15 -14.93
N ALA A 113 10.54 -2.17 -14.68
CA ALA A 113 10.64 -3.47 -15.35
C ALA A 113 10.42 -3.38 -16.86
N GLY A 114 9.39 -2.63 -17.30
CA GLY A 114 9.11 -2.41 -18.72
C GLY A 114 10.28 -1.72 -19.45
N ILE A 115 10.87 -0.69 -18.84
CA ILE A 115 12.06 -0.01 -19.38
C ILE A 115 13.24 -0.99 -19.45
N ALA A 116 13.53 -1.71 -18.37
CA ALA A 116 14.64 -2.66 -18.31
C ALA A 116 14.53 -3.75 -19.39
N MET A 117 13.35 -4.37 -19.55
CA MET A 117 13.13 -5.38 -20.59
C MET A 117 13.16 -4.80 -22.00
N THR A 118 12.69 -3.57 -22.19
CA THR A 118 12.77 -2.90 -23.51
C THR A 118 14.21 -2.63 -23.91
N VAL A 119 15.04 -2.13 -22.99
CA VAL A 119 16.48 -1.93 -23.26
C VAL A 119 17.16 -3.27 -23.54
N HIS A 120 16.86 -4.30 -22.76
CA HIS A 120 17.41 -5.64 -22.95
C HIS A 120 17.03 -6.23 -24.32
N ALA A 121 15.76 -6.13 -24.73
CA ALA A 121 15.26 -6.69 -25.99
C ALA A 121 15.72 -5.92 -27.24
N ASN A 122 16.12 -4.65 -27.11
CA ASN A 122 16.56 -3.81 -28.22
C ASN A 122 18.08 -3.80 -28.42
N LYS A 123 18.84 -4.33 -27.47
CA LYS A 123 20.29 -4.41 -27.58
C LYS A 123 20.68 -5.52 -28.59
N PRO A 124 21.48 -5.20 -29.62
CA PRO A 124 21.88 -6.19 -30.63
C PRO A 124 22.63 -7.34 -29.96
N GLU A 125 23.53 -7.06 -29.02
CA GLU A 125 24.32 -8.07 -28.30
C GLU A 125 23.50 -9.18 -27.59
N HIS A 126 22.21 -8.94 -27.31
CA HIS A 126 21.33 -9.93 -26.68
C HIS A 126 20.40 -10.64 -27.67
N CYS A 127 20.23 -10.10 -28.88
CA CYS A 127 19.28 -10.61 -29.87
C CYS A 127 19.93 -11.04 -31.20
N THR A 128 21.19 -10.66 -31.44
CA THR A 128 21.97 -11.13 -32.57
C THR A 128 22.69 -12.41 -32.18
N LEU A 129 22.66 -13.40 -33.08
CA LEU A 129 23.36 -14.66 -32.89
C LEU A 129 24.88 -14.42 -32.98
N ASP A 130 25.61 -14.84 -31.94
CA ASP A 130 27.08 -14.84 -31.97
C ASP A 130 27.56 -15.96 -32.90
N SER A 131 28.08 -15.59 -34.08
CA SER A 131 28.52 -16.55 -35.10
C SER A 131 29.59 -17.51 -34.56
N SER A 132 30.49 -17.02 -33.70
CA SER A 132 31.57 -17.83 -33.15
C SER A 132 31.06 -18.99 -32.28
N ARG A 133 29.95 -18.77 -31.56
CA ARG A 133 29.30 -19.78 -30.73
C ARG A 133 28.32 -20.62 -31.51
N ALA A 134 27.61 -20.02 -32.46
CA ALA A 134 26.67 -20.71 -33.33
C ALA A 134 27.34 -21.82 -34.14
N ASP A 135 28.58 -21.61 -34.59
CA ASP A 135 29.35 -22.62 -35.31
C ASP A 135 29.77 -23.81 -34.42
N SER A 136 29.75 -23.63 -33.09
CA SER A 136 30.18 -24.63 -32.11
C SER A 136 29.04 -25.38 -31.41
N ASP A 137 27.83 -24.83 -31.41
CA ASP A 137 26.67 -25.37 -30.69
C ASP A 137 25.35 -25.12 -31.43
N ASP A 138 24.84 -26.15 -32.12
CA ASP A 138 23.55 -26.10 -32.82
C ASP A 138 22.37 -25.82 -31.87
N ALA A 139 22.48 -26.22 -30.60
CA ALA A 139 21.46 -25.94 -29.60
C ALA A 139 21.43 -24.47 -29.20
N TYR A 140 22.57 -23.77 -29.26
CA TYR A 140 22.64 -22.32 -29.11
C TYR A 140 21.95 -21.63 -30.28
N ALA A 141 22.32 -21.99 -31.52
CA ALA A 141 21.77 -21.38 -32.73
C ALA A 141 20.23 -21.52 -32.84
N SER A 142 19.68 -22.65 -32.41
CA SER A 142 18.23 -22.90 -32.43
C SER A 142 17.47 -22.23 -31.27
N ALA A 143 18.07 -22.13 -30.08
CA ALA A 143 17.41 -21.53 -28.91
C ALA A 143 17.45 -20.00 -28.89
N TRP A 144 18.47 -19.38 -29.49
CA TRP A 144 18.70 -17.93 -29.41
C TRP A 144 17.56 -17.07 -29.99
N PRO A 145 17.01 -17.38 -31.18
CA PRO A 145 15.90 -16.60 -31.74
C PRO A 145 14.63 -16.69 -30.87
N ALA A 146 14.39 -17.84 -30.25
CA ALA A 146 13.28 -18.04 -29.33
C ALA A 146 13.44 -17.19 -28.06
N GLN A 147 14.65 -17.15 -27.49
CA GLN A 147 14.99 -16.28 -26.34
C GLN A 147 14.72 -14.80 -26.67
N CYS A 148 15.16 -14.31 -27.84
CA CYS A 148 14.95 -12.91 -28.23
C CYS A 148 13.46 -12.59 -28.41
N ASN A 149 12.69 -13.51 -29.01
CA ASN A 149 11.23 -13.36 -29.13
C ASN A 149 10.55 -13.35 -27.76
N CYS A 150 10.97 -14.20 -26.83
CA CYS A 150 10.49 -14.19 -25.44
C CYS A 150 10.83 -12.87 -24.73
N ALA A 151 12.04 -12.32 -24.93
CA ALA A 151 12.44 -11.03 -24.35
C ALA A 151 11.58 -9.87 -24.88
N LYS A 152 11.29 -9.84 -26.19
CA LYS A 152 10.37 -8.86 -26.81
C LYS A 152 8.94 -9.00 -26.29
N ALA A 153 8.45 -10.23 -26.17
CA ALA A 153 7.13 -10.52 -25.61
C ALA A 153 7.05 -10.10 -24.13
N ALA A 154 8.09 -10.37 -23.34
CA ALA A 154 8.20 -9.95 -21.94
C ALA A 154 8.19 -8.42 -21.80
N ALA A 155 8.88 -7.70 -22.69
CA ALA A 155 8.82 -6.24 -22.74
C ALA A 155 7.39 -5.76 -23.02
N ALA A 156 6.72 -6.31 -24.05
CA ALA A 156 5.34 -5.96 -24.39
C ALA A 156 4.36 -6.23 -23.24
N PHE A 157 4.42 -7.43 -22.64
CA PHE A 157 3.55 -7.77 -21.51
C PHE A 157 3.82 -6.91 -20.27
N SER A 158 5.07 -6.52 -20.02
CA SER A 158 5.41 -5.60 -18.92
C SER A 158 4.76 -4.22 -19.11
N TRP A 159 4.70 -3.71 -20.35
CA TRP A 159 4.00 -2.46 -20.67
C TRP A 159 2.48 -2.59 -20.53
N PHE A 160 1.87 -3.68 -21.01
CA PHE A 160 0.44 -3.93 -20.79
C PHE A 160 0.09 -4.03 -19.31
N LEU A 161 0.98 -4.64 -18.52
CA LEU A 161 0.81 -4.76 -17.08
C LEU A 161 0.93 -3.39 -16.40
N LEU A 162 1.88 -2.55 -16.82
CA LEU A 162 1.94 -1.16 -16.40
C LEU A 162 0.64 -0.42 -16.68
N LEU A 163 0.08 -0.53 -17.89
CA LEU A 163 -1.19 0.12 -18.24
C LEU A 163 -2.34 -0.35 -17.34
N LEU A 164 -2.41 -1.64 -17.01
CA LEU A 164 -3.38 -2.16 -16.04
C LEU A 164 -3.17 -1.60 -14.63
N TRP A 165 -1.92 -1.47 -14.18
CA TRP A 165 -1.59 -0.82 -12.90
C TRP A 165 -1.99 0.66 -12.89
N LEU A 166 -1.73 1.40 -13.97
CA LEU A 166 -2.14 2.80 -14.11
C LEU A 166 -3.66 2.96 -14.17
N ALA A 167 -4.38 2.09 -14.87
CA ALA A 167 -5.84 2.09 -14.89
C ALA A 167 -6.41 1.84 -13.48
N THR A 168 -5.84 0.87 -12.75
CA THR A 168 -6.24 0.58 -11.37
C THR A 168 -5.90 1.72 -10.41
N LEU A 169 -4.75 2.38 -10.61
CA LEU A 169 -4.35 3.57 -9.87
C LEU A 169 -5.32 4.72 -10.12
N ALA A 170 -5.70 4.98 -11.37
CA ALA A 170 -6.70 5.99 -11.73
C ALA A 170 -8.05 5.70 -11.07
N CYS A 171 -8.54 4.46 -11.10
CA CYS A 171 -9.75 4.06 -10.37
C CYS A 171 -9.63 4.31 -8.86
N SER A 172 -8.48 3.99 -8.26
CA SER A 172 -8.23 4.19 -6.83
C SER A 172 -8.20 5.67 -6.46
N ILE A 173 -7.64 6.51 -7.33
CA ILE A 173 -7.58 7.96 -7.19
C ILE A 173 -9.00 8.57 -7.27
N ILE A 174 -9.82 8.15 -8.23
CA ILE A 174 -11.21 8.60 -8.37
C ILE A 174 -12.03 8.24 -7.11
N LEU A 175 -11.92 7.01 -6.63
CA LEU A 175 -12.58 6.57 -5.39
C LEU A 175 -12.15 7.41 -4.20
N PHE A 176 -10.84 7.65 -4.06
CA PHE A 176 -10.31 8.48 -2.98
C PHE A 176 -10.81 9.93 -3.04
N TRP A 177 -10.89 10.52 -4.24
CA TRP A 177 -11.45 11.86 -4.41
C TRP A 177 -12.93 11.93 -4.04
N ASN A 178 -13.72 10.93 -4.45
CA ASN A 178 -15.14 10.87 -4.13
C ASN A 178 -15.37 10.74 -2.62
N GLU A 179 -14.62 9.89 -1.93
CA GLU A 179 -14.70 9.79 -0.46
C GLU A 179 -14.31 11.10 0.23
N LYS A 180 -13.25 11.77 -0.25
CA LYS A 180 -12.82 13.05 0.31
C LYS A 180 -13.89 14.13 0.11
N GLN A 181 -14.53 14.17 -1.05
CA GLN A 181 -15.63 15.10 -1.34
C GLN A 181 -16.84 14.83 -0.45
N LEU A 182 -17.22 13.55 -0.26
CA LEU A 182 -18.33 13.18 0.62
C LEU A 182 -18.05 13.53 2.08
N ALA A 183 -16.85 13.22 2.58
CA ALA A 183 -16.45 13.58 3.94
C ALA A 183 -16.48 15.09 4.16
N HIS A 184 -16.09 15.88 3.15
CA HIS A 184 -16.14 17.34 3.24
C HIS A 184 -17.57 17.88 3.26
N LYS A 185 -18.48 17.30 2.46
CA LYS A 185 -19.91 17.65 2.46
C LYS A 185 -20.55 17.34 3.81
N ASN A 186 -20.36 16.13 4.33
CA ASN A 186 -20.91 15.73 5.63
C ASN A 186 -20.39 16.62 6.78
N LEU A 187 -19.10 17.00 6.75
CA LEU A 187 -18.54 17.92 7.75
C LEU A 187 -19.14 19.32 7.65
N LYS A 188 -19.44 19.79 6.43
CA LYS A 188 -20.09 21.08 6.21
C LYS A 188 -21.54 21.06 6.71
N GLU A 189 -22.29 20.00 6.41
CA GLU A 189 -23.67 19.82 6.89
C GLU A 189 -23.72 19.74 8.42
N PHE A 190 -22.80 19.02 9.05
CA PHE A 190 -22.70 18.96 10.51
C PHE A 190 -22.46 20.34 11.13
N ARG A 191 -21.55 21.14 10.54
CA ARG A 191 -21.29 22.51 11.00
C ARG A 191 -22.50 23.42 10.80
N GLN A 192 -23.25 23.25 9.71
CA GLN A 192 -24.46 24.04 9.47
C GLN A 192 -25.55 23.72 10.49
N HIS A 193 -25.78 22.44 10.78
CA HIS A 193 -26.73 22.02 11.83
C HIS A 193 -26.33 22.50 13.22
N GLU A 194 -25.03 22.49 13.54
CA GLU A 194 -24.54 23.03 14.81
C GLU A 194 -24.81 24.55 14.92
N GLN A 195 -24.57 25.28 13.84
CA GLN A 195 -24.83 26.73 13.80
C GLN A 195 -26.33 27.06 13.88
N GLU A 196 -27.19 26.31 13.19
CA GLU A 196 -28.65 26.44 13.28
C GLU A 196 -29.16 26.19 14.70
N ALA A 197 -28.59 25.19 15.40
CA ALA A 197 -28.96 24.90 16.79
C ALA A 197 -28.57 26.05 17.76
N TYR A 198 -27.40 26.67 17.56
CA TYR A 198 -26.98 27.85 18.35
C TYR A 198 -27.88 29.07 18.10
N ASP A 199 -28.26 29.32 16.83
CA ASP A 199 -29.13 30.46 16.48
C ASP A 199 -30.55 30.28 17.05
N GLU A 200 -31.06 29.04 17.10
CA GLU A 200 -32.38 28.71 17.70
C GLU A 200 -32.37 28.88 19.23
N GLU A 201 -31.29 28.49 19.91
CA GLU A 201 -31.13 28.68 21.36
C GLU A 201 -31.09 30.16 21.72
N GLN A 202 -30.37 30.98 20.95
CA GLN A 202 -30.29 32.43 21.16
C GLN A 202 -31.62 33.16 20.87
N ALA A 203 -32.42 32.67 19.91
CA ALA A 203 -33.73 33.23 19.61
C ALA A 203 -34.78 32.87 20.69
N THR A 204 -34.58 31.78 21.42
CA THR A 204 -35.52 31.28 22.43
C THR A 204 -35.20 31.77 23.84
N GLU A 205 -34.01 32.33 24.09
CA GLU A 205 -33.68 32.97 25.37
C GLU A 205 -34.60 34.19 25.58
N PRO A 206 -35.61 34.10 26.46
CA PRO A 206 -36.59 35.15 26.61
C PRO A 206 -35.89 36.37 27.20
N LEU A 207 -36.21 37.55 26.65
CA LEU A 207 -35.82 38.87 27.13
C LEU A 207 -35.99 38.93 28.66
N GLN A 208 -34.96 38.57 29.42
CA GLN A 208 -35.00 38.65 30.87
C GLN A 208 -34.96 40.14 31.17
N SER A 209 -36.13 40.65 31.54
CA SER A 209 -36.41 42.06 31.78
C SER A 209 -35.28 42.69 32.62
N PRO A 210 -34.75 43.86 32.22
CA PRO A 210 -33.74 44.57 32.98
C PRO A 210 -34.39 45.23 34.21
N ALA A 211 -34.74 44.41 35.20
CA ALA A 211 -35.35 44.88 36.44
C ALA A 211 -35.07 43.90 37.58
N ASP A 212 -33.79 43.69 37.91
CA ASP A 212 -33.40 43.66 39.32
C ASP A 212 -31.89 43.90 39.48
N LYS A 213 -31.59 44.99 40.20
CA LYS A 213 -30.26 45.28 40.74
C LYS A 213 -30.01 44.26 41.85
N HIS A 214 -29.09 43.33 41.64
CA HIS A 214 -28.50 42.58 42.76
C HIS A 214 -26.99 42.73 42.76
N GLU A 215 -26.50 42.95 43.98
CA GLU A 215 -25.20 43.46 44.35
C GLU A 215 -24.03 42.62 43.81
N ILE A 216 -22.97 43.33 43.45
CA ILE A 216 -21.66 42.82 43.08
C ILE A 216 -21.01 42.22 44.34
N PRO A 217 -20.72 40.90 44.41
CA PRO A 217 -19.74 40.39 45.35
C PRO A 217 -18.33 40.76 44.86
N PRO A 218 -17.41 41.16 45.75
CA PRO A 218 -16.11 41.67 45.36
C PRO A 218 -15.22 40.59 44.73
N MET A 219 -14.44 41.03 43.73
CA MET A 219 -13.43 40.28 43.00
C MET A 219 -12.53 39.41 43.90
N GLY A 220 -12.61 38.09 43.69
CA GLY A 220 -11.55 37.16 44.02
C GLY A 220 -10.77 36.81 42.75
N ASN A 221 -9.48 37.15 42.71
CA ASN A 221 -8.55 36.86 41.63
C ASN A 221 -8.57 35.38 41.21
N ILE A 222 -9.04 35.09 39.99
CA ILE A 222 -8.89 33.77 39.38
C ILE A 222 -7.67 33.83 38.43
N PRO A 223 -6.66 32.97 38.60
CA PRO A 223 -5.45 32.97 37.78
C PRO A 223 -5.76 32.66 36.30
N ILE A 224 -5.20 33.48 35.42
CA ILE A 224 -5.13 33.29 33.98
C ILE A 224 -4.06 32.23 33.71
N ASP A 225 -4.42 30.96 33.70
CA ASP A 225 -3.60 29.89 33.11
C ASP A 225 -4.47 28.63 32.89
N SER A 226 -5.23 28.62 31.79
CA SER A 226 -5.71 27.36 31.17
C SER A 226 -6.38 27.68 29.84
N VAL A 227 -5.56 27.78 28.79
CA VAL A 227 -5.99 27.47 27.42
C VAL A 227 -6.26 25.95 27.38
N GLN A 228 -7.39 25.54 27.96
CA GLN A 228 -7.86 24.16 27.91
C GLN A 228 -8.73 24.00 26.65
N GLN A 229 -8.37 23.00 25.85
CA GLN A 229 -9.15 22.51 24.71
C GLN A 229 -10.66 22.46 25.02
N PRO A 230 -11.54 22.67 24.03
CA PRO A 230 -12.98 22.59 24.23
C PRO A 230 -13.34 21.22 24.79
N LEU A 231 -13.76 21.21 26.06
CA LEU A 231 -14.37 20.06 26.72
C LEU A 231 -15.67 19.77 25.97
N TYR A 232 -15.79 18.56 25.43
CA TYR A 232 -17.08 17.98 25.08
C TYR A 232 -18.02 18.11 26.28
N ALA A 233 -19.13 18.83 26.11
CA ALA A 233 -20.22 18.82 27.07
C ALA A 233 -20.73 17.37 27.23
N PRO A 234 -20.86 16.85 28.46
CA PRO A 234 -21.44 15.54 28.67
C PRO A 234 -22.92 15.60 28.30
N SER A 235 -23.28 14.93 27.21
CA SER A 235 -24.66 14.68 26.82
C SER A 235 -25.40 14.03 28.00
N THR A 236 -26.34 14.76 28.60
CA THR A 236 -27.30 14.26 29.58
C THR A 236 -28.33 13.38 28.87
N SER A 237 -27.92 12.15 28.54
CA SER A 237 -28.87 11.10 28.15
C SER A 237 -29.70 10.68 29.38
N PRO A 238 -31.03 10.56 29.27
CA PRO A 238 -31.86 10.05 30.34
C PRO A 238 -31.46 8.61 30.73
N PRO A 239 -31.55 8.23 32.01
CA PRO A 239 -31.15 6.92 32.48
C PRO A 239 -32.00 5.82 31.81
N PRO A 240 -31.38 4.72 31.33
CA PRO A 240 -32.14 3.59 30.80
C PRO A 240 -32.95 2.91 31.92
N PRO A 241 -34.12 2.32 31.59
CA PRO A 241 -34.92 1.59 32.57
C PRO A 241 -34.14 0.40 33.15
N PRO A 242 -34.38 0.04 34.43
CA PRO A 242 -33.66 -1.02 35.11
C PRO A 242 -33.90 -2.36 34.40
N ALA A 243 -32.85 -2.89 33.77
CA ALA A 243 -32.85 -4.23 33.23
C ALA A 243 -32.90 -5.25 34.36
N ALA A 244 -33.83 -6.18 34.25
CA ALA A 244 -33.99 -7.30 35.16
C ALA A 244 -32.66 -8.07 35.30
N VAL A 245 -32.25 -8.21 36.56
CA VAL A 245 -31.08 -8.96 37.01
C VAL A 245 -31.22 -10.42 36.57
N HIS A 246 -30.42 -10.83 35.59
CA HIS A 246 -30.12 -12.24 35.36
C HIS A 246 -28.64 -12.47 35.61
N GLY A 247 -28.38 -13.23 36.66
CA GLY A 247 -27.05 -13.49 37.21
C GLY A 247 -26.16 -14.23 36.22
N GLY A 248 -24.94 -13.72 36.10
CA GLY A 248 -23.84 -14.32 35.36
C GLY A 248 -22.54 -13.71 35.85
N TYR A 249 -22.12 -14.12 37.05
CA TYR A 249 -20.83 -13.76 37.65
C TYR A 249 -19.68 -14.23 36.75
N TYR A 250 -19.06 -13.30 36.03
CA TYR A 250 -17.65 -13.41 35.63
C TYR A 250 -16.91 -12.21 36.19
N HIS A 251 -16.25 -12.44 37.32
CA HIS A 251 -15.23 -11.55 37.87
C HIS A 251 -14.07 -11.43 36.88
N HIS A 252 -13.97 -10.32 36.16
CA HIS A 252 -12.68 -9.90 35.61
C HIS A 252 -11.90 -9.18 36.70
N ALA A 253 -10.90 -9.88 37.24
CA ALA A 253 -9.92 -9.33 38.14
C ALA A 253 -9.19 -8.15 37.47
N ILE A 254 -9.25 -7.01 38.15
CA ILE A 254 -8.39 -5.85 37.90
C ILE A 254 -6.96 -6.33 38.11
N THR A 255 -6.18 -6.37 37.03
CA THR A 255 -4.75 -6.69 37.11
C THR A 255 -4.05 -5.45 37.66
N PRO A 256 -3.28 -5.55 38.77
CA PRO A 256 -2.54 -4.44 39.32
C PRO A 256 -1.51 -3.90 38.32
N GLU A 257 -1.48 -2.58 38.21
CA GLU A 257 -0.51 -1.82 37.45
C GLU A 257 0.92 -2.12 37.98
N PRO A 258 1.88 -2.53 37.14
CA PRO A 258 3.24 -2.79 37.59
C PRO A 258 3.94 -1.48 37.99
N PRO A 259 4.79 -1.50 39.03
CA PRO A 259 5.50 -0.31 39.50
C PRO A 259 6.45 0.22 38.43
N MET A 260 6.47 1.55 38.28
CA MET A 260 7.41 2.27 37.44
C MET A 260 8.84 1.84 37.77
N THR A 261 9.47 1.16 36.81
CA THR A 261 10.88 0.77 36.88
C THR A 261 11.73 2.02 36.74
N SER A 262 12.56 2.25 37.76
CA SER A 262 13.58 3.30 37.77
C SER A 262 14.44 3.22 36.51
N PHE A 263 14.60 4.35 35.84
CA PHE A 263 15.60 4.52 34.78
C PHE A 263 16.98 4.13 35.31
N SER A 264 17.50 3.00 34.82
CA SER A 264 18.89 2.64 34.99
C SER A 264 19.70 3.47 33.97
N PRO A 265 20.75 4.20 34.38
CA PRO A 265 21.57 4.98 33.47
C PRO A 265 22.19 4.07 32.40
N GLU A 266 22.01 4.47 31.14
CA GLU A 266 22.55 3.80 29.98
C GLU A 266 24.08 3.73 30.07
N PRO A 267 24.71 2.55 29.91
CA PRO A 267 26.16 2.44 29.90
C PRO A 267 26.73 3.23 28.72
N PRO A 268 27.92 3.85 28.87
CA PRO A 268 28.54 4.63 27.81
C PRO A 268 28.71 3.79 26.55
N PHE A 269 28.24 4.32 25.43
CA PHE A 269 28.40 3.74 24.10
C PHE A 269 29.89 3.52 23.79
N ILE A 270 30.30 2.25 23.73
CA ILE A 270 31.61 1.85 23.24
C ILE A 270 31.46 1.64 21.73
N PRO A 271 32.07 2.47 20.87
CA PRO A 271 32.01 2.25 19.43
C PRO A 271 32.62 0.88 19.09
N PRO A 272 31.97 0.08 18.22
CA PRO A 272 32.50 -1.22 17.83
C PRO A 272 33.88 -1.03 17.18
N GLN A 273 34.88 -1.70 17.76
CA GLN A 273 36.22 -1.75 17.21
C GLN A 273 36.15 -2.35 15.79
N PRO A 274 36.73 -1.71 14.76
CA PRO A 274 36.68 -2.20 13.40
C PRO A 274 37.30 -3.60 13.35
N THR A 275 36.43 -4.60 13.18
CA THR A 275 36.85 -5.97 12.96
C THR A 275 37.50 -6.00 11.59
N ALA A 276 38.80 -6.29 11.56
CA ALA A 276 39.57 -6.43 10.33
C ALA A 276 38.85 -7.46 9.43
N THR A 277 38.23 -6.97 8.38
CA THR A 277 37.68 -7.80 7.31
C THR A 277 38.82 -8.62 6.72
N PRO A 278 38.69 -9.95 6.63
CA PRO A 278 39.66 -10.77 5.92
C PRO A 278 39.73 -10.26 4.48
N ALA A 279 40.97 -10.10 3.98
CA ALA A 279 41.25 -9.63 2.64
C ALA A 279 40.41 -10.41 1.63
N PHE A 280 39.51 -9.70 0.94
CA PHE A 280 38.80 -10.22 -0.20
C PHE A 280 39.85 -10.62 -1.23
N ASN A 281 40.01 -11.93 -1.43
CA ASN A 281 40.79 -12.49 -2.53
C ASN A 281 40.29 -11.81 -3.81
N THR A 282 41.19 -11.07 -4.43
CA THR A 282 41.04 -10.45 -5.73
C THR A 282 40.49 -11.48 -6.71
N MET A 283 39.29 -11.22 -7.22
CA MET A 283 38.73 -11.94 -8.36
C MET A 283 39.76 -11.87 -9.51
N PRO A 284 40.04 -12.99 -10.22
CA PRO A 284 40.92 -12.96 -11.38
C PRO A 284 40.35 -11.98 -12.41
N GLN A 285 41.13 -10.95 -12.74
CA GLN A 285 40.85 -10.05 -13.84
C GLN A 285 40.64 -10.88 -15.13
N PRO A 286 39.56 -10.65 -15.89
CA PRO A 286 39.41 -11.27 -17.20
C PRO A 286 40.56 -10.79 -18.09
N TYR A 287 41.37 -11.74 -18.56
CA TYR A 287 42.42 -11.53 -19.53
C TYR A 287 41.79 -10.97 -20.82
N TYR A 288 41.93 -9.66 -21.05
CA TYR A 288 41.68 -9.08 -22.35
C TYR A 288 42.80 -9.52 -23.29
N HIS A 289 42.51 -10.49 -24.16
CA HIS A 289 43.36 -10.80 -25.29
C HIS A 289 43.37 -9.59 -26.23
N HIS A 290 44.43 -8.80 -26.16
CA HIS A 290 44.71 -7.76 -27.13
C HIS A 290 45.06 -8.45 -28.45
N GLN A 291 44.10 -8.55 -29.38
CA GLN A 291 44.38 -8.94 -30.75
C GLN A 291 45.28 -7.85 -31.35
N GLN A 292 46.54 -8.21 -31.61
CA GLN A 292 47.42 -7.38 -32.42
C GLN A 292 46.89 -7.33 -33.86
N PRO A 293 46.86 -6.15 -34.49
CA PRO A 293 46.59 -6.06 -35.91
C PRO A 293 47.76 -6.69 -36.68
N TYR A 294 47.46 -7.65 -37.56
CA TYR A 294 48.44 -8.18 -38.51
C TYR A 294 48.72 -7.13 -39.61
N PRO A 295 49.99 -7.00 -40.04
CA PRO A 295 50.41 -6.12 -41.12
C PRO A 295 49.96 -6.58 -42.51
#